data_AF-A0A9D6ZBP6-F1
#
_entry.id   AF-A0A9D6ZBP6-F1
#
_cell.length_a   1.000
_cell.length_b   1.000
_cell.length_c   1.000
_cell.angle_alpha   90.00
_cell.angle_beta   90.00
_cell.angle_gamma   90.00
#
_symmetry.space_group_name_H-M   'P 1'
#
loop_
_entity.id
_entity.type
_entity.pdbx_description
1 polymer ?
#
loop_
_entity_poly.entity_id
_entity_poly.type
_entity_poly.pdbx_seq_one_letter_code
_entity_poly.pdbx_strand_id
1 'polypeptide(L)'
;MILALLVILTITSTSNATVWTLMNNNSTVQIDSQSQSGMFNWNVDGVDHMFQQWFWYRIGTNPESSIDTLTLGSQTLIAPNILKLSYSNAKVAIDVTYVLSGGTTGSKTSDVGESIRIKNKTTSALDMHFFQYTDFDLGGTPNDDTAVRSNANTILQTDANGTYFSEVVATPQANHYEIAEYPTIKNLLNDTYPSTLSDNGGPVTGNVSFAWEWDRVLSAGGTLLISKDKIIDVNPVPEPATILLIGIGLVGTFAISRRKH
;
A
#
# COMPACT_ATOMS: atom_id res chain seq x y z
N MET A 1 46.85 39.05 -23.04
CA MET A 1 45.94 38.32 -22.13
C MET A 1 44.86 37.67 -22.98
N ILE A 2 44.95 36.36 -23.21
CA ILE A 2 43.92 35.61 -23.93
C ILE A 2 42.98 35.04 -22.87
N LEU A 3 41.72 35.48 -22.92
CA LEU A 3 40.67 35.04 -22.02
C LEU A 3 40.16 33.66 -22.49
N ALA A 4 40.44 32.61 -21.74
CA ALA A 4 39.93 31.27 -22.02
C ALA A 4 38.51 31.15 -21.45
N LEU A 5 37.53 30.98 -22.33
CA LEU A 5 36.13 30.75 -21.98
C LEU A 5 35.95 29.27 -21.60
N LEU A 6 35.70 29.00 -20.33
CA LEU A 6 35.39 27.67 -19.81
C LEU A 6 33.90 27.37 -20.05
N VAL A 7 33.61 26.42 -20.94
CA VAL A 7 32.26 25.90 -21.16
C VAL A 7 32.01 24.78 -20.13
N ILE A 8 31.09 25.02 -19.20
CA ILE A 8 30.62 24.00 -18.25
C ILE A 8 29.53 23.19 -18.95
N LEU A 9 29.83 21.93 -19.27
CA LEU A 9 28.87 20.99 -19.83
C LEU A 9 28.07 20.37 -18.67
N THR A 10 26.82 20.79 -18.50
CA THR A 10 25.89 20.13 -17.56
C THR A 10 25.42 18.82 -18.16
N ILE A 11 25.96 17.71 -17.68
CA ILE A 11 25.45 16.38 -17.99
C ILE A 11 24.19 16.18 -17.16
N THR A 12 23.03 16.46 -17.74
CA THR A 12 21.74 16.03 -17.17
C THR A 12 21.63 14.53 -17.38
N SER A 13 21.75 13.73 -16.33
CA SER A 13 21.41 12.32 -16.37
C SER A 13 19.89 12.19 -16.56
N THR A 14 19.45 11.74 -17.73
CA THR A 14 18.06 11.31 -17.93
C THR A 14 17.89 10.00 -17.16
N SER A 15 17.30 10.07 -15.96
CA SER A 15 16.82 8.87 -15.26
C SER A 15 15.66 8.30 -16.08
N ASN A 16 15.90 7.19 -16.79
CA ASN A 16 14.79 6.43 -17.36
C ASN A 16 14.00 5.83 -16.18
N ALA A 17 12.72 6.17 -16.05
CA ALA A 17 11.85 5.55 -15.08
C ALA A 17 11.81 4.03 -15.35
N THR A 18 12.18 3.22 -14.37
CA THR A 18 12.11 1.76 -14.49
C THR A 18 10.69 1.31 -14.14
N VAL A 19 9.86 1.18 -15.16
CA VAL A 19 8.51 0.61 -15.08
C VAL A 19 8.60 -0.92 -15.17
N TRP A 20 8.03 -1.59 -14.18
CA TRP A 20 7.89 -3.04 -14.13
C TRP A 20 6.47 -3.43 -14.51
N THR A 21 6.33 -4.52 -15.25
CA THR A 21 5.01 -5.11 -15.55
C THR A 21 4.96 -6.51 -14.96
N LEU A 22 4.04 -6.69 -14.01
CA LEU A 22 3.64 -8.00 -13.51
C LEU A 22 2.47 -8.50 -14.32
N MET A 23 2.43 -9.80 -14.60
CA MET A 23 1.36 -10.44 -15.38
C MET A 23 1.00 -11.80 -14.78
N ASN A 24 -0.30 -12.06 -14.63
CA ASN A 24 -0.82 -13.36 -14.26
C ASN A 24 -2.25 -13.52 -14.79
N ASN A 25 -2.49 -14.55 -15.61
CA ASN A 25 -3.80 -14.86 -16.20
C ASN A 25 -4.51 -13.64 -16.81
N ASN A 26 -5.63 -13.21 -16.22
CA ASN A 26 -6.46 -12.09 -16.68
C ASN A 26 -5.97 -10.70 -16.25
N SER A 27 -4.85 -10.61 -15.52
CA SER A 27 -4.43 -9.37 -14.89
C SER A 27 -2.99 -8.98 -15.18
N THR A 28 -2.77 -7.65 -15.26
CA THR A 28 -1.45 -7.03 -15.29
C THR A 28 -1.37 -5.87 -14.31
N VAL A 29 -0.22 -5.68 -13.68
CA VAL A 29 0.07 -4.54 -12.80
C VAL A 29 1.31 -3.83 -13.31
N GLN A 30 1.29 -2.49 -13.35
CA GLN A 30 2.47 -1.69 -13.69
C GLN A 30 2.94 -0.85 -12.50
N ILE A 31 4.25 -0.90 -12.23
CA ILE A 31 4.89 -0.24 -11.09
C ILE A 31 6.08 0.58 -11.58
N ASP A 32 6.03 1.89 -11.42
CA ASP A 32 7.21 2.74 -11.49
C ASP A 32 7.93 2.72 -10.14
N SER A 33 9.12 2.13 -10.15
CA SER A 33 9.89 1.92 -8.93
C SER A 33 10.78 3.12 -8.53
N GLN A 34 10.83 4.17 -9.34
CA GLN A 34 11.73 5.31 -9.14
C GLN A 34 11.02 6.66 -9.12
N SER A 35 9.69 6.66 -9.04
CA SER A 35 8.89 7.86 -8.87
C SER A 35 7.72 7.61 -7.94
N GLN A 36 7.09 8.70 -7.50
CA GLN A 36 5.88 8.65 -6.68
C GLN A 36 4.69 8.01 -7.39
N SER A 37 4.71 7.87 -8.73
CA SER A 37 3.63 7.20 -9.46
C SER A 37 3.40 5.78 -8.95
N GLY A 38 4.46 5.10 -8.50
CA GLY A 38 4.34 3.83 -7.82
C GLY A 38 3.61 2.77 -8.64
N MET A 39 2.72 2.02 -8.01
CA MET A 39 1.77 1.19 -8.75
C MET A 39 0.68 2.08 -9.32
N PHE A 40 0.69 2.30 -10.63
CA PHE A 40 -0.20 3.27 -11.32
C PHE A 40 -1.17 2.61 -12.30
N ASN A 41 -1.16 1.28 -12.39
CA ASN A 41 -2.07 0.51 -13.24
C ASN A 41 -2.28 -0.88 -12.62
N TRP A 42 -3.53 -1.30 -12.59
CA TRP A 42 -3.94 -2.66 -12.28
C TRP A 42 -5.08 -3.04 -13.21
N ASN A 43 -4.71 -3.62 -14.35
CA ASN A 43 -5.65 -4.10 -15.35
C ASN A 43 -6.19 -5.47 -14.96
N VAL A 44 -7.50 -5.65 -15.00
CA VAL A 44 -8.20 -6.94 -14.83
C VAL A 44 -9.21 -7.08 -15.96
N ASP A 45 -9.04 -8.12 -16.79
CA ASP A 45 -9.90 -8.36 -17.96
C ASP A 45 -10.06 -7.14 -18.89
N GLY A 46 -9.00 -6.33 -19.03
CA GLY A 46 -8.99 -5.16 -19.91
C GLY A 46 -9.43 -3.85 -19.24
N VAL A 47 -9.89 -3.86 -18.00
CA VAL A 47 -10.27 -2.66 -17.23
C VAL A 47 -9.18 -2.31 -16.23
N ASP A 48 -8.73 -1.06 -16.20
CA ASP A 48 -7.80 -0.57 -15.16
C ASP A 48 -8.58 -0.12 -13.93
N HIS A 49 -8.11 -0.53 -12.75
CA HIS A 49 -8.73 -0.25 -11.46
C HIS A 49 -7.87 0.67 -10.57
N MET A 50 -6.63 0.98 -10.96
CA MET A 50 -5.68 1.68 -10.11
C MET A 50 -5.31 3.03 -10.71
N PHE A 51 -5.52 4.11 -9.95
CA PHE A 51 -4.92 5.40 -10.28
C PHE A 51 -3.50 5.49 -9.69
N GLN A 52 -3.35 5.21 -8.39
CA GLN A 52 -2.06 5.26 -7.71
C GLN A 52 -2.04 4.50 -6.39
N GLN A 53 -0.99 3.73 -6.17
CA GLN A 53 -0.59 3.25 -4.84
C GLN A 53 0.90 3.50 -4.66
N TRP A 54 1.25 4.15 -3.55
CA TRP A 54 2.67 4.32 -3.19
C TRP A 54 2.91 4.43 -1.69
N PHE A 55 4.18 4.62 -1.32
CA PHE A 55 4.63 4.62 0.08
C PHE A 55 5.41 5.89 0.43
N TRP A 56 5.14 6.38 1.63
CA TRP A 56 5.86 7.46 2.27
C TRP A 56 6.39 7.02 3.63
N TYR A 57 7.38 7.73 4.14
CA TYR A 57 7.90 7.53 5.47
C TYR A 57 8.37 8.84 6.09
N ARG A 58 8.42 8.89 7.41
CA ARG A 58 9.24 9.87 8.14
C ARG A 58 9.95 9.24 9.32
N ILE A 59 11.01 9.91 9.77
CA ILE A 59 11.78 9.55 10.96
C ILE A 59 11.71 10.71 11.94
N GLY A 60 11.16 10.47 13.14
CA GLY A 60 10.87 11.53 14.12
C GLY A 60 9.98 12.61 13.51
N THR A 61 10.21 13.88 13.84
CA THR A 61 9.34 15.00 13.46
C THR A 61 9.63 15.65 12.11
N ASN A 62 10.36 14.97 11.21
CA ASN A 62 10.59 15.50 9.86
C ASN A 62 9.33 15.33 8.99
N PRO A 63 9.12 16.15 7.96
CA PRO A 63 8.06 15.89 6.97
C PRO A 63 8.20 14.52 6.31
N GLU A 64 7.10 14.00 5.81
CA GLU A 64 7.06 12.75 5.05
C GLU A 64 7.91 12.85 3.77
N SER A 65 8.47 11.72 3.36
CA SER A 65 9.19 11.58 2.09
C SER A 65 8.76 10.29 1.43
N SER A 66 8.56 10.33 0.12
CA SER A 66 8.24 9.12 -0.64
C SER A 66 9.45 8.19 -0.71
N ILE A 67 9.22 6.87 -0.75
CA ILE A 67 10.32 5.90 -0.67
C ILE A 67 11.24 5.92 -1.90
N ASP A 68 10.80 6.44 -3.05
CA ASP A 68 11.62 6.64 -4.25
C ASP A 68 12.74 7.68 -4.06
N THR A 69 12.66 8.50 -3.00
CA THR A 69 13.78 9.39 -2.59
C THR A 69 14.96 8.64 -1.97
N LEU A 70 14.76 7.38 -1.56
CA LEU A 70 15.82 6.51 -1.08
C LEU A 70 16.63 5.94 -2.26
N THR A 71 17.85 5.49 -1.98
CA THR A 71 18.62 4.76 -2.99
C THR A 71 17.98 3.40 -3.25
N LEU A 72 17.54 3.17 -4.49
CA LEU A 72 17.08 1.87 -4.96
C LEU A 72 18.29 0.95 -5.15
N GLY A 73 18.50 0.04 -4.20
CA GLY A 73 19.67 -0.82 -4.12
C GLY A 73 19.52 -2.15 -4.86
N SER A 74 18.30 -2.67 -4.98
CA SER A 74 18.01 -3.89 -5.74
C SER A 74 16.60 -3.85 -6.31
N GLN A 75 16.46 -4.41 -7.51
CA GLN A 75 15.18 -4.62 -8.19
C GLN A 75 15.24 -5.99 -8.84
N THR A 76 14.26 -6.86 -8.56
CA THR A 76 14.29 -8.24 -9.02
C THR A 76 12.89 -8.70 -9.36
N LEU A 77 12.66 -9.00 -10.63
CA LEU A 77 11.51 -9.76 -11.08
C LEU A 77 11.80 -11.25 -10.82
N ILE A 78 11.24 -11.80 -9.74
CA ILE A 78 11.47 -13.18 -9.29
C ILE A 78 10.73 -14.16 -10.21
N ALA A 79 9.51 -13.78 -10.59
CA ALA A 79 8.64 -14.47 -11.54
C ALA A 79 7.84 -13.41 -12.31
N PRO A 80 7.16 -13.75 -13.42
CA PRO A 80 6.35 -12.79 -14.17
C PRO A 80 5.30 -12.05 -13.33
N ASN A 81 4.93 -12.59 -12.17
CA ASN A 81 3.93 -12.04 -11.26
C ASN A 81 4.51 -11.68 -9.88
N ILE A 82 5.83 -11.70 -9.68
CA ILE A 82 6.46 -11.39 -8.39
C ILE A 82 7.62 -10.41 -8.58
N LEU A 83 7.46 -9.21 -8.03
CA LEU A 83 8.49 -8.16 -8.05
C LEU A 83 8.99 -7.90 -6.62
N LYS A 84 10.30 -7.83 -6.45
CA LYS A 84 10.95 -7.39 -5.22
C LYS A 84 11.78 -6.13 -5.47
N LEU A 85 11.57 -5.11 -4.66
CA LEU A 85 12.26 -3.83 -4.67
C LEU A 85 12.90 -3.59 -3.30
N SER A 86 14.11 -3.04 -3.27
CA SER A 86 14.85 -2.75 -2.04
C SER A 86 15.38 -1.33 -2.05
N TYR A 87 14.86 -0.49 -1.17
CA TYR A 87 15.22 0.91 -0.99
C TYR A 87 16.03 1.09 0.29
N SER A 88 17.04 1.95 0.31
CA SER A 88 17.76 2.23 1.55
C SER A 88 18.50 3.56 1.57
N ASN A 89 18.83 4.00 2.79
CA ASN A 89 19.82 5.03 3.05
C ASN A 89 20.71 4.60 4.25
N ALA A 90 21.40 5.54 4.90
CA ALA A 90 22.22 5.25 6.07
C ALA A 90 21.40 4.81 7.31
N LYS A 91 20.14 5.22 7.43
CA LYS A 91 19.28 5.00 8.61
C LYS A 91 18.32 3.84 8.46
N VAL A 92 17.73 3.65 7.28
CA VAL A 92 16.65 2.68 7.05
C VAL A 92 16.90 1.85 5.78
N ALA A 93 16.41 0.61 5.79
CA ALA A 93 16.16 -0.18 4.59
C ALA A 93 14.68 -0.57 4.53
N ILE A 94 14.08 -0.49 3.35
CA ILE A 94 12.69 -0.82 3.07
C ILE A 94 12.68 -1.77 1.89
N ASP A 95 12.29 -3.03 2.13
CA ASP A 95 12.04 -4.00 1.08
C ASP A 95 10.53 -4.06 0.82
N VAL A 96 10.12 -4.00 -0.45
CA VAL A 96 8.73 -4.17 -0.88
C VAL A 96 8.68 -5.35 -1.85
N THR A 97 7.80 -6.31 -1.57
CA THR A 97 7.52 -7.43 -2.48
C THR A 97 6.07 -7.36 -2.90
N TYR A 98 5.81 -7.40 -4.20
CA TYR A 98 4.49 -7.50 -4.80
C TYR A 98 4.30 -8.90 -5.37
N VAL A 99 3.11 -9.46 -5.19
CA VAL A 99 2.68 -10.73 -5.78
C VAL A 99 1.32 -10.51 -6.44
N LEU A 100 1.27 -10.66 -7.76
CA LEU A 100 0.03 -10.59 -8.53
C LEU A 100 -0.55 -12.00 -8.74
N SER A 101 -1.82 -12.17 -8.42
CA SER A 101 -2.58 -13.39 -8.68
C SER A 101 -3.85 -13.04 -9.45
N GLY A 102 -3.85 -13.30 -10.77
CA GLY A 102 -5.02 -13.07 -11.61
C GLY A 102 -5.98 -14.26 -11.58
N GLY A 103 -7.28 -13.98 -11.67
CA GLY A 103 -8.31 -14.99 -11.84
C GLY A 103 -8.36 -15.60 -13.25
N THR A 104 -9.37 -16.41 -13.52
CA THR A 104 -9.62 -16.91 -14.88
C THR A 104 -10.05 -15.77 -15.81
N THR A 105 -9.73 -15.83 -17.09
CA THR A 105 -10.21 -14.84 -18.08
C THR A 105 -11.73 -14.67 -18.00
N GLY A 106 -12.18 -13.43 -17.90
CA GLY A 106 -13.58 -13.03 -17.76
C GLY A 106 -14.13 -13.11 -16.33
N SER A 107 -13.34 -13.54 -15.34
CA SER A 107 -13.78 -13.58 -13.93
C SER A 107 -13.92 -12.20 -13.31
N LYS A 108 -13.20 -11.20 -13.85
CA LYS A 108 -13.06 -9.86 -13.28
C LYS A 108 -12.50 -9.85 -11.85
N THR A 109 -11.84 -10.94 -11.44
CA THR A 109 -11.19 -11.05 -10.14
C THR A 109 -9.67 -11.01 -10.29
N SER A 110 -9.00 -10.34 -9.37
CA SER A 110 -7.54 -10.35 -9.23
C SER A 110 -7.15 -10.00 -7.81
N ASP A 111 -5.96 -10.45 -7.40
CA ASP A 111 -5.38 -10.16 -6.10
C ASP A 111 -3.95 -9.61 -6.23
N VAL A 112 -3.60 -8.64 -5.39
CA VAL A 112 -2.24 -8.14 -5.18
C VAL A 112 -1.88 -8.20 -3.71
N GLY A 113 -1.08 -9.20 -3.35
CA GLY A 113 -0.44 -9.30 -2.06
C GLY A 113 0.85 -8.46 -1.99
N GLU A 114 1.08 -7.80 -0.87
CA GLU A 114 2.33 -7.08 -0.60
C GLU A 114 2.95 -7.49 0.73
N SER A 115 4.28 -7.53 0.75
CA SER A 115 5.06 -7.60 1.98
C SER A 115 6.07 -6.46 2.03
N ILE A 116 6.02 -5.70 3.11
CA ILE A 116 6.92 -4.59 3.39
C ILE A 116 7.76 -4.95 4.61
N ARG A 117 9.08 -4.87 4.46
CA ARG A 117 10.04 -5.01 5.56
C ARG A 117 10.79 -3.72 5.76
N ILE A 118 10.68 -3.15 6.95
CA ILE A 118 11.36 -1.92 7.34
C ILE A 118 12.39 -2.25 8.40
N LYS A 119 13.66 -1.95 8.15
CA LYS A 119 14.77 -2.21 9.06
C LYS A 119 15.47 -0.93 9.49
N ASN A 120 15.62 -0.74 10.79
CA ASN A 120 16.52 0.26 11.36
C ASN A 120 17.97 -0.22 11.18
N LYS A 121 18.78 0.56 10.44
CA LYS A 121 20.20 0.28 10.18
C LYS A 121 21.15 0.94 11.19
N THR A 122 20.60 1.73 12.11
CA THR A 122 21.39 2.47 13.10
C THR A 122 21.64 1.63 14.36
N THR A 123 22.54 2.14 15.21
CA THR A 123 22.85 1.59 16.53
C THR A 123 21.98 2.17 17.64
N SER A 124 21.02 3.05 17.33
CA SER A 124 20.08 3.66 18.27
C SER A 124 18.64 3.31 17.91
N ALA A 125 17.69 3.59 18.81
CA ALA A 125 16.27 3.53 18.45
C ALA A 125 15.94 4.53 17.33
N LEU A 126 14.98 4.17 16.48
CA LEU A 126 14.50 4.96 15.36
C LEU A 126 12.97 5.10 15.47
N ASP A 127 12.50 6.32 15.64
CA ASP A 127 11.08 6.66 15.62
C ASP A 127 10.59 6.70 14.17
N MET A 128 9.91 5.64 13.73
CA MET A 128 9.53 5.41 12.34
C MET A 128 8.04 5.57 12.15
N HIS A 129 7.66 6.36 11.16
CA HIS A 129 6.29 6.46 10.65
C HIS A 129 6.30 6.01 9.19
N PHE A 130 5.44 5.07 8.84
CA PHE A 130 5.33 4.54 7.49
C PHE A 130 3.90 4.66 7.00
N PHE A 131 3.74 5.08 5.74
CA PHE A 131 2.44 5.35 5.14
C PHE A 131 2.30 4.56 3.86
N GLN A 132 1.10 4.06 3.62
CA GLN A 132 0.71 3.55 2.31
C GLN A 132 -0.54 4.27 1.85
N TYR A 133 -0.42 4.98 0.72
CA TYR A 133 -1.52 5.65 0.03
C TYR A 133 -2.07 4.73 -1.06
N THR A 134 -3.38 4.76 -1.28
CA THR A 134 -4.07 4.02 -2.34
C THR A 134 -5.22 4.85 -2.88
N ASP A 135 -5.34 4.84 -4.19
CA ASP A 135 -6.30 5.58 -4.99
C ASP A 135 -6.73 4.66 -6.13
N PHE A 136 -7.87 4.03 -5.96
CA PHE A 136 -8.47 3.17 -6.97
C PHE A 136 -9.45 3.99 -7.80
N ASP A 137 -9.49 3.70 -9.09
CA ASP A 137 -10.55 4.11 -10.01
C ASP A 137 -11.33 2.84 -10.37
N LEU A 138 -12.19 2.34 -9.47
CA LEU A 138 -12.80 1.03 -9.69
C LEU A 138 -13.68 1.03 -10.94
N GLY A 139 -13.47 0.06 -11.83
CA GLY A 139 -14.19 0.01 -13.11
C GLY A 139 -13.68 1.03 -14.13
N GLY A 140 -12.59 1.73 -13.84
CA GLY A 140 -12.04 2.80 -14.65
C GLY A 140 -12.77 4.14 -14.48
N THR A 141 -13.57 4.28 -13.43
CA THR A 141 -14.32 5.50 -13.13
C THR A 141 -13.98 6.02 -11.73
N PRO A 142 -13.42 7.23 -11.61
CA PRO A 142 -13.04 7.77 -10.30
C PRO A 142 -14.23 8.32 -9.51
N ASN A 143 -15.22 8.93 -10.16
CA ASN A 143 -16.13 9.88 -9.48
C ASN A 143 -17.34 9.24 -8.79
N ASP A 144 -17.49 7.94 -8.89
CA ASP A 144 -18.65 7.20 -8.44
C ASP A 144 -18.31 6.09 -7.43
N ASP A 145 -17.07 6.09 -6.94
CA ASP A 145 -16.62 5.20 -5.90
C ASP A 145 -17.05 5.64 -4.50
N THR A 146 -17.21 4.68 -3.61
CA THR A 146 -17.43 4.91 -2.18
C THR A 146 -16.51 4.03 -1.37
N ALA A 147 -15.73 4.64 -0.46
CA ALA A 147 -14.83 3.93 0.42
C ALA A 147 -15.26 4.05 1.90
N VAL A 148 -15.18 2.93 2.62
CA VAL A 148 -15.50 2.85 4.06
C VAL A 148 -14.57 1.86 4.75
N ARG A 149 -14.16 2.19 5.96
CA ARG A 149 -13.42 1.27 6.82
C ARG A 149 -14.40 0.30 7.48
N SER A 150 -14.37 -0.96 7.05
CA SER A 150 -15.31 -1.99 7.53
C SER A 150 -14.89 -2.59 8.88
N ASN A 151 -13.59 -2.62 9.18
CA ASN A 151 -13.07 -3.03 10.49
C ASN A 151 -11.67 -2.44 10.75
N ALA A 152 -11.03 -2.88 11.84
CA ALA A 152 -9.74 -2.36 12.28
C ALA A 152 -8.62 -2.40 11.21
N ASN A 153 -8.66 -3.39 10.32
CA ASN A 153 -7.61 -3.69 9.35
C ASN A 153 -8.08 -3.59 7.90
N THR A 154 -9.36 -3.32 7.66
CA THR A 154 -9.99 -3.44 6.35
C THR A 154 -10.65 -2.15 5.91
N ILE A 155 -10.28 -1.68 4.72
CA ILE A 155 -11.03 -0.66 3.97
C ILE A 155 -11.66 -1.35 2.76
N LEU A 156 -12.93 -1.03 2.53
CA LEU A 156 -13.71 -1.47 1.38
C LEU A 156 -13.96 -0.27 0.48
N GLN A 157 -13.77 -0.45 -0.82
CA GLN A 157 -14.21 0.51 -1.84
C GLN A 157 -15.14 -0.19 -2.83
N THR A 158 -16.22 0.48 -3.20
CA THR A 158 -17.21 -0.01 -4.15
C THR A 158 -17.52 1.05 -5.18
N ASP A 159 -17.62 0.65 -6.44
CA ASP A 159 -18.19 1.47 -7.52
C ASP A 159 -19.70 1.67 -7.31
N ALA A 160 -20.30 2.74 -7.87
CA ALA A 160 -21.70 3.15 -7.67
C ALA A 160 -22.73 2.08 -8.05
N ASN A 161 -22.37 1.14 -8.92
CA ASN A 161 -23.22 0.02 -9.29
C ASN A 161 -22.96 -1.25 -8.46
N GLY A 162 -22.04 -1.20 -7.48
CA GLY A 162 -21.56 -2.36 -6.73
C GLY A 162 -20.93 -3.42 -7.63
N THR A 163 -20.58 -3.05 -8.88
CA THR A 163 -20.09 -3.98 -9.90
C THR A 163 -18.65 -4.36 -9.63
N TYR A 164 -17.87 -3.45 -9.07
CA TYR A 164 -16.51 -3.70 -8.64
C TYR A 164 -16.38 -3.38 -7.16
N PHE A 165 -15.59 -4.21 -6.50
CA PHE A 165 -15.31 -4.17 -5.08
C PHE A 165 -13.81 -4.30 -4.90
N SER A 166 -13.26 -3.47 -4.01
CA SER A 166 -11.92 -3.62 -3.50
C SER A 166 -11.95 -3.85 -2.00
N GLU A 167 -11.29 -4.91 -1.54
CA GLU A 167 -10.97 -5.10 -0.13
C GLU A 167 -9.47 -4.95 0.08
N VAL A 168 -9.10 -4.11 1.04
CA VAL A 168 -7.71 -3.90 1.41
C VAL A 168 -7.50 -4.21 2.88
N VAL A 169 -6.81 -5.32 3.16
CA VAL A 169 -6.46 -5.78 4.51
C VAL A 169 -5.02 -5.38 4.83
N ALA A 170 -4.74 -5.03 6.08
CA ALA A 170 -3.41 -4.69 6.55
C ALA A 170 -3.06 -5.38 7.88
N THR A 171 -1.85 -5.92 8.00
CA THR A 171 -1.33 -6.51 9.25
C THR A 171 0.13 -6.15 9.44
N PRO A 172 0.58 -5.68 10.62
CA PRO A 172 -0.22 -5.40 11.82
C PRO A 172 -1.22 -4.26 11.59
N GLN A 173 -2.18 -4.13 12.52
CA GLN A 173 -3.09 -2.99 12.52
C GLN A 173 -2.30 -1.67 12.49
N ALA A 174 -2.71 -0.79 11.58
CA ALA A 174 -2.21 0.57 11.49
C ALA A 174 -2.57 1.37 12.76
N ASN A 175 -1.74 2.34 13.09
CA ASN A 175 -2.00 3.28 14.19
C ASN A 175 -3.06 4.29 13.78
N HIS A 176 -2.92 4.82 12.56
CA HIS A 176 -3.85 5.78 11.98
C HIS A 176 -4.26 5.38 10.56
N TYR A 177 -5.36 5.95 10.10
CA TYR A 177 -5.91 5.75 8.75
C TYR A 177 -6.68 6.99 8.31
N GLU A 178 -6.87 7.14 7.01
CA GLU A 178 -7.73 8.20 6.49
C GLU A 178 -8.37 7.77 5.18
N ILE A 179 -9.65 8.06 5.02
CA ILE A 179 -10.37 8.02 3.75
C ILE A 179 -10.80 9.46 3.45
N ALA A 180 -10.50 9.97 2.25
CA ALA A 180 -10.86 11.32 1.85
C ALA A 180 -10.97 11.45 0.33
N GLU A 181 -11.58 12.53 -0.15
CA GLU A 181 -11.58 12.85 -1.57
C GLU A 181 -10.17 13.22 -2.05
N TYR A 182 -9.79 12.72 -3.23
CA TYR A 182 -8.57 13.12 -3.92
C TYR A 182 -8.57 14.65 -4.18
N PRO A 183 -7.45 15.37 -3.98
CA PRO A 183 -6.11 14.91 -3.61
C PRO A 183 -5.75 15.12 -2.12
N THR A 184 -6.72 15.11 -1.19
CA THR A 184 -6.53 15.55 0.21
C THR A 184 -5.34 14.87 0.90
N ILE A 185 -5.33 13.53 0.94
CA ILE A 185 -4.26 12.75 1.61
C ILE A 185 -2.94 12.89 0.85
N LYS A 186 -2.97 12.94 -0.49
CA LYS A 186 -1.76 13.11 -1.30
C LYS A 186 -1.09 14.46 -1.05
N ASN A 187 -1.87 15.52 -0.87
CA ASN A 187 -1.34 16.83 -0.49
C ASN A 187 -0.74 16.79 0.92
N LEU A 188 -1.41 16.15 1.88
CA LEU A 188 -0.92 15.96 3.25
C LEU A 188 0.44 15.26 3.27
N LEU A 189 0.60 14.16 2.51
CA LEU A 189 1.85 13.38 2.46
C LEU A 189 3.01 14.07 1.71
N ASN A 190 2.76 15.19 1.02
CA ASN A 190 3.76 15.92 0.24
C ASN A 190 3.93 17.37 0.68
N ASP A 191 3.34 17.76 1.81
CA ASP A 191 3.54 19.09 2.35
C ASP A 191 4.88 19.22 3.11
N THR A 192 5.07 20.35 3.80
CA THR A 192 6.33 20.67 4.50
C THR A 192 6.27 20.41 6.01
N TYR A 193 5.25 19.72 6.51
CA TYR A 193 5.01 19.48 7.93
C TYR A 193 4.89 17.97 8.19
N PRO A 194 5.35 17.48 9.36
CA PRO A 194 5.04 16.11 9.75
C PRO A 194 3.53 15.97 9.94
N SER A 195 2.96 14.95 9.33
CA SER A 195 1.54 14.67 9.36
C SER A 195 1.22 13.44 10.21
N THR A 196 -0.04 13.37 10.62
CA THR A 196 -0.69 12.19 11.19
C THR A 196 -2.06 12.10 10.54
N LEU A 197 -2.42 10.92 10.04
CA LEU A 197 -3.72 10.69 9.40
C LEU A 197 -4.86 10.94 10.39
N SER A 198 -5.98 11.46 9.90
CA SER A 198 -7.07 12.00 10.73
C SER A 198 -7.97 10.96 11.42
N ASP A 199 -7.75 9.67 11.21
CA ASP A 199 -8.62 8.57 11.63
C ASP A 199 -10.04 8.62 11.04
N ASN A 200 -10.22 9.31 9.91
CA ASN A 200 -11.47 9.31 9.18
C ASN A 200 -11.70 7.96 8.49
N GLY A 201 -12.70 7.20 8.95
CA GLY A 201 -13.05 5.88 8.42
C GLY A 201 -14.11 5.88 7.32
N GLY A 202 -14.56 7.05 6.86
CA GLY A 202 -15.65 7.16 5.90
C GLY A 202 -17.05 6.87 6.48
N PRO A 203 -18.07 6.66 5.63
CA PRO A 203 -17.96 6.58 4.18
C PRO A 203 -17.59 7.92 3.53
N VAL A 204 -16.80 7.88 2.48
CA VAL A 204 -16.56 8.99 1.54
C VAL A 204 -16.97 8.51 0.16
N THR A 205 -17.61 9.37 -0.64
CA THR A 205 -18.08 9.05 -1.99
C THR A 205 -17.56 10.09 -2.97
N GLY A 206 -17.20 9.68 -4.19
CA GLY A 206 -16.59 10.53 -5.21
C GLY A 206 -15.28 9.91 -5.70
N ASN A 207 -14.35 10.76 -6.13
CA ASN A 207 -12.95 10.34 -6.33
C ASN A 207 -12.29 10.15 -4.96
N VAL A 208 -12.28 8.91 -4.48
CA VAL A 208 -11.84 8.58 -3.12
C VAL A 208 -10.44 7.99 -3.11
N SER A 209 -9.65 8.46 -2.15
CA SER A 209 -8.36 7.87 -1.82
C SER A 209 -8.35 7.50 -0.34
N PHE A 210 -7.46 6.59 0.04
CA PHE A 210 -7.24 6.26 1.43
C PHE A 210 -5.77 5.97 1.75
N ALA A 211 -5.42 6.08 3.02
CA ALA A 211 -4.11 5.72 3.50
C ALA A 211 -4.13 5.02 4.87
N TRP A 212 -3.06 4.28 5.12
CA TRP A 212 -2.75 3.64 6.40
C TRP A 212 -1.42 4.19 6.93
N GLU A 213 -1.30 4.40 8.23
CA GLU A 213 -0.09 4.88 8.93
C GLU A 213 0.32 3.92 10.05
N TRP A 214 1.59 3.53 10.08
CA TRP A 214 2.18 2.71 11.15
C TRP A 214 3.27 3.49 11.88
N ASP A 215 3.09 3.63 13.18
CA ASP A 215 4.02 4.31 14.08
C ASP A 215 4.76 3.28 14.93
N ARG A 216 6.08 3.22 14.78
CA ARG A 216 6.91 2.25 15.52
C ARG A 216 8.23 2.87 15.92
N VAL A 217 8.55 2.76 17.21
CA VAL A 217 9.94 2.91 17.67
C VAL A 217 10.67 1.59 17.42
N LEU A 218 11.50 1.56 16.37
CA LEU A 218 12.34 0.41 16.05
C LEU A 218 13.62 0.46 16.89
N SER A 219 13.90 -0.58 17.67
CA SER A 219 15.19 -0.72 18.36
C SER A 219 16.36 -0.67 17.38
N ALA A 220 17.59 -0.46 17.87
CA ALA A 220 18.80 -0.61 17.06
C ALA A 220 18.79 -1.97 16.33
N GLY A 221 18.98 -1.96 15.00
CA GLY A 221 18.89 -3.16 14.17
C GLY A 221 17.48 -3.79 14.03
N GLY A 222 16.46 -3.21 14.68
CA GLY A 222 15.10 -3.72 14.72
C GLY A 222 14.39 -3.72 13.37
N THR A 223 13.33 -4.51 13.26
CA THR A 223 12.57 -4.67 12.01
C THR A 223 11.06 -4.62 12.29
N LEU A 224 10.33 -3.93 11.42
CA LEU A 224 8.88 -4.02 11.28
C LEU A 224 8.57 -4.80 10.00
N LEU A 225 7.57 -5.68 10.07
CA LEU A 225 7.00 -6.37 8.93
C LEU A 225 5.54 -5.93 8.80
N ILE A 226 5.13 -5.59 7.59
CA ILE A 226 3.76 -5.28 7.21
C ILE A 226 3.40 -6.18 6.04
N SER A 227 2.18 -6.71 6.07
CA SER A 227 1.56 -7.45 4.98
C SER A 227 0.27 -6.76 4.59
N LYS A 228 0.01 -6.72 3.30
CA LYS A 228 -1.22 -6.19 2.71
C LYS A 228 -1.78 -7.22 1.75
N ASP A 229 -3.10 -7.24 1.68
CA ASP A 229 -3.84 -7.96 0.67
C ASP A 229 -4.78 -6.97 0.00
N LYS A 230 -4.87 -7.03 -1.33
CA LYS A 230 -5.80 -6.21 -2.12
C LYS A 230 -6.49 -7.11 -3.10
N ILE A 231 -7.81 -7.12 -3.10
CA ILE A 231 -8.62 -7.96 -3.97
C ILE A 231 -9.51 -7.06 -4.80
N ILE A 232 -9.53 -7.25 -6.12
CA ILE A 232 -10.59 -6.77 -7.00
C ILE A 232 -11.56 -7.94 -7.23
N ASP A 233 -12.84 -7.74 -6.98
CA ASP A 233 -13.91 -8.70 -7.22
C ASP A 233 -15.17 -8.00 -7.74
N VAL A 234 -16.06 -8.74 -8.38
CA VAL A 234 -17.38 -8.31 -8.86
C VAL A 234 -18.54 -9.07 -8.20
N ASN A 235 -18.23 -10.14 -7.47
CA ASN A 235 -19.18 -10.85 -6.63
C ASN A 235 -18.53 -11.02 -5.25
N PRO A 236 -18.37 -9.93 -4.47
CA PRO A 236 -17.78 -10.04 -3.14
C PRO A 236 -18.61 -11.03 -2.33
N VAL A 237 -18.11 -12.25 -2.18
CA VAL A 237 -18.63 -13.17 -1.18
C VAL A 237 -18.20 -12.49 0.11
N PRO A 238 -19.13 -12.04 0.97
CA PRO A 238 -18.73 -11.51 2.26
C PRO A 238 -17.87 -12.58 2.88
N GLU A 239 -16.57 -12.32 3.09
CA GLU A 239 -15.79 -13.22 3.89
C GLU A 239 -16.57 -13.34 5.19
N PRO A 240 -17.01 -14.53 5.61
CA PRO A 240 -17.70 -14.69 6.87
C PRO A 240 -16.67 -14.43 7.95
N ALA A 241 -16.41 -13.16 8.22
CA ALA A 241 -15.47 -12.71 9.20
C ALA A 241 -15.99 -13.25 10.53
N THR A 242 -15.33 -14.26 11.09
CA THR A 242 -15.10 -14.36 12.53
C THR A 242 -16.33 -14.47 13.46
N ILE A 243 -17.58 -14.43 12.97
CA ILE A 243 -18.81 -14.50 13.78
C ILE A 243 -19.04 -15.92 14.32
N LEU A 244 -18.46 -16.96 13.70
CA LEU A 244 -18.63 -18.33 14.18
C LEU A 244 -17.61 -18.75 15.28
N LEU A 245 -16.49 -18.04 15.47
CA LEU A 245 -15.43 -18.48 16.39
C LEU A 245 -15.56 -17.97 17.83
N ILE A 246 -16.40 -16.97 18.09
CA ILE A 246 -16.75 -16.55 19.47
C ILE A 246 -17.89 -17.44 20.04
N GLY A 247 -18.74 -18.00 19.17
CA GLY A 247 -19.86 -18.87 19.59
C GLY A 247 -19.44 -20.26 20.10
N ILE A 248 -18.30 -20.79 19.68
CA ILE A 248 -17.83 -22.13 20.11
C ILE A 248 -16.91 -22.05 21.34
N GLY A 249 -16.17 -20.94 21.52
CA GLY A 249 -15.30 -20.72 22.69
C GLY A 249 -16.06 -20.56 24.02
N LEU A 250 -17.28 -20.02 23.98
CA LEU A 250 -18.11 -19.86 25.18
C LEU A 250 -18.95 -21.11 25.51
N VAL A 251 -19.28 -21.97 24.54
CA VAL A 251 -19.94 -23.27 24.83
C VAL A 251 -18.94 -24.30 25.35
N GLY A 252 -17.68 -24.27 24.89
CA GLY A 252 -16.62 -25.16 25.36
C GLY A 252 -16.21 -24.96 26.82
N THR A 253 -16.36 -23.74 27.37
CA THR A 253 -16.00 -23.43 28.77
C THR A 253 -17.10 -23.74 29.77
N PHE A 254 -18.38 -23.76 29.36
CA PHE A 254 -19.48 -24.21 30.24
C PHE A 254 -19.68 -25.74 30.23
N ALA A 255 -19.26 -26.46 29.18
CA ALA A 255 -19.37 -27.92 29.15
C ALA A 255 -18.29 -28.64 29.99
N ILE A 256 -17.15 -28.00 30.25
CA ILE A 256 -16.02 -28.61 30.99
C ILE A 256 -16.14 -28.38 32.52
N SER A 257 -16.96 -27.44 32.99
CA SER A 257 -17.14 -27.18 34.43
C SER A 257 -18.17 -28.09 35.13
N ARG A 258 -18.76 -29.08 34.44
CA ARG A 258 -19.76 -30.01 35.02
C ARG A 258 -19.35 -31.48 35.11
N ARG A 259 -18.06 -31.79 35.22
CA ARG A 259 -17.60 -33.14 35.61
C ARG A 259 -16.59 -33.11 36.76
N LYS A 260 -17.10 -32.80 37.96
CA LYS A 260 -16.61 -33.33 39.23
C LYS A 260 -17.78 -33.43 40.21
N HIS A 261 -18.38 -34.61 40.30
CA HIS A 261 -18.85 -35.30 41.51
C HIS A 261 -19.19 -36.74 41.12
#